data_AF-A0A922AGN1-F1
#
_entry.id   AF-A0A922AGN1-F1
#
_cell.length_a   1.000
_cell.length_b   1.000
_cell.length_c   1.000
_cell.angle_alpha   90.00
_cell.angle_beta   90.00
_cell.angle_gamma   90.00
#
_symmetry.space_group_name_H-M   'P 1'
#
loop_
_entity.id
_entity.type
_entity.pdbx_description
1 polymer ?
#
loop_
_entity_poly.entity_id
_entity_poly.type
_entity_poly.pdbx_seq_one_letter_code
_entity_poly.pdbx_strand_id
1 'polypeptide(L)'
;MGRRQTDSELGRCAPLLLFLMGTISCCMVYVCLSLVFNKPNTVSTISSSSYSSSEVFENEGQDGGEAECCRGIEHLELWGDAVKWGSEFKFNSSEGCCMACKSMCRGEDGPCLCDSWVFCGNKEACGPRFGECWLKKQKDTLDPNLRDSGDQVMWTSGLIFGKGNGIVGLKTGYGIIHIKLFPDCAPHSVSYILELLALHHCAGCQFYRVESRGRSWDSQGNHIENFKVHLKPMGQYLRISQGKNAPP
;
A
#
# COMPACT_ATOMS: atom_id res chain seq x y z
N MET A 1 -36.87 79.65 -10.87
CA MET A 1 -37.24 78.23 -10.96
C MET A 1 -36.00 77.40 -11.26
N GLY A 2 -35.82 76.28 -10.56
CA GLY A 2 -34.95 75.16 -10.96
C GLY A 2 -33.49 75.20 -10.49
N ARG A 3 -33.22 74.73 -9.27
CA ARG A 3 -31.88 74.37 -8.78
C ARG A 3 -31.63 72.90 -9.15
N ARG A 4 -30.53 72.61 -9.85
CA ARG A 4 -30.11 71.23 -10.22
C ARG A 4 -29.26 70.67 -9.09
N GLN A 5 -29.69 69.57 -8.47
CA GLN A 5 -28.90 68.79 -7.50
C GLN A 5 -28.22 67.63 -8.26
N THR A 6 -26.91 67.68 -8.35
CA THR A 6 -26.05 66.52 -8.65
C THR A 6 -25.28 66.24 -7.38
N ASP A 7 -25.61 65.12 -6.72
CA ASP A 7 -24.74 64.32 -5.84
C ASP A 7 -25.61 63.49 -4.90
N SER A 8 -25.82 62.21 -5.21
CA SER A 8 -26.35 61.19 -4.25
C SER A 8 -26.26 59.73 -4.73
N GLU A 9 -25.80 59.43 -5.95
CA GLU A 9 -25.82 58.05 -6.46
C GLU A 9 -24.52 57.26 -6.21
N LEU A 10 -23.37 57.92 -6.01
CA LEU A 10 -22.07 57.22 -5.95
C LEU A 10 -21.75 56.59 -4.58
N GLY A 11 -22.35 57.08 -3.49
CA GLY A 11 -22.09 56.59 -2.12
C GLY A 11 -22.87 55.33 -1.74
N ARG A 12 -23.94 54.98 -2.48
CA ARG A 12 -24.88 53.92 -2.11
C ARG A 12 -24.49 52.53 -2.64
N CYS A 13 -23.67 52.48 -3.69
CA CYS A 13 -23.18 51.23 -4.30
C CYS A 13 -21.79 50.79 -3.80
N ALA A 14 -21.03 51.68 -3.17
CA ALA A 14 -19.71 51.37 -2.63
C ALA A 14 -19.68 50.20 -1.62
N PRO A 15 -20.58 50.11 -0.62
CA PRO A 15 -20.57 48.98 0.31
C PRO A 15 -20.96 47.66 -0.37
N LEU A 16 -21.83 47.72 -1.39
CA LEU A 16 -22.28 46.56 -2.14
C LEU A 16 -21.15 45.98 -3.02
N LEU A 17 -20.36 46.87 -3.63
CA LEU A 17 -19.17 46.50 -4.39
C LEU A 17 -18.08 45.90 -3.48
N LEU A 18 -17.85 46.46 -2.29
CA LEU A 18 -16.89 45.90 -1.33
C LEU A 18 -17.31 44.51 -0.82
N PHE A 19 -18.61 44.30 -0.57
CA PHE A 19 -19.14 42.98 -0.23
C PHE A 19 -18.93 41.96 -1.36
N LEU A 20 -19.19 42.36 -2.61
CA LEU A 20 -18.99 41.48 -3.78
C LEU A 20 -17.51 41.14 -4.00
N MET A 21 -16.60 42.09 -3.82
CA MET A 21 -15.16 41.82 -3.91
C MET A 21 -14.69 40.87 -2.80
N GLY A 22 -15.23 41.03 -1.58
CA GLY A 22 -14.96 40.14 -0.45
C GLY A 22 -15.47 38.71 -0.68
N THR A 23 -16.69 38.54 -1.20
CA THR A 23 -17.24 37.21 -1.49
C THR A 23 -16.49 36.52 -2.62
N ILE A 24 -16.13 37.24 -3.69
CA ILE A 24 -15.33 36.69 -4.79
C ILE A 24 -13.96 36.24 -4.29
N SER A 25 -13.29 37.06 -3.47
CA SER A 25 -11.99 36.70 -2.88
C SER A 25 -12.09 35.46 -2.00
N CYS A 26 -13.11 35.38 -1.15
CA CYS A 26 -13.36 34.22 -0.29
C CYS A 26 -13.66 32.94 -1.09
N CYS A 27 -14.46 33.05 -2.15
CA CYS A 27 -14.75 31.94 -3.06
C CYS A 27 -13.49 31.43 -3.77
N MET A 28 -12.62 32.33 -4.24
CA MET A 28 -11.36 31.95 -4.89
C MET A 28 -10.43 31.22 -3.92
N VAL A 29 -10.29 31.73 -2.69
CA VAL A 29 -9.51 31.05 -1.64
C VAL A 29 -10.10 29.68 -1.31
N TYR A 30 -11.43 29.58 -1.17
CA TYR A 30 -12.11 28.31 -0.91
C TYR A 30 -11.91 27.30 -2.04
N VAL A 31 -11.99 27.72 -3.30
CA VAL A 31 -11.74 26.84 -4.46
C VAL A 31 -10.26 26.42 -4.51
N CYS A 32 -9.31 27.32 -4.28
CA CYS A 32 -7.90 26.97 -4.22
C CYS A 32 -7.59 25.98 -3.09
N LEU A 33 -8.11 26.22 -1.88
CA LEU A 33 -7.96 25.29 -0.76
C LEU A 33 -8.66 23.96 -1.07
N SER A 34 -9.84 23.97 -1.69
CA SER A 34 -10.53 22.74 -2.11
C SER A 34 -9.75 21.96 -3.16
N LEU A 35 -9.01 22.60 -4.07
CA LEU A 35 -8.16 21.89 -5.04
C LEU A 35 -6.87 21.33 -4.41
N VAL A 36 -6.34 22.01 -3.38
CA VAL A 36 -5.16 21.54 -2.64
C VAL A 36 -5.51 20.40 -1.67
N PHE A 37 -6.69 20.46 -1.03
CA PHE A 37 -7.10 19.49 0.00
C PHE A 37 -8.06 18.40 -0.50
N ASN A 38 -8.89 18.65 -1.52
CA ASN A 38 -9.66 17.61 -2.21
C ASN A 38 -8.94 17.22 -3.51
N LYS A 39 -7.88 16.42 -3.39
CA LYS A 39 -7.48 15.56 -4.50
C LYS A 39 -8.66 14.59 -4.74
N PRO A 40 -9.29 14.57 -5.92
CA PRO A 40 -10.29 13.55 -6.21
C PRO A 40 -9.56 12.19 -6.19
N ASN A 41 -9.96 11.32 -5.27
CA ASN A 41 -9.70 9.89 -5.41
C ASN A 41 -10.45 9.45 -6.67
N THR A 42 -9.78 9.48 -7.82
CA THR A 42 -10.18 8.68 -8.97
C THR A 42 -10.09 7.24 -8.52
N VAL A 43 -11.23 6.70 -8.10
CA VAL A 43 -11.46 5.27 -7.92
C VAL A 43 -11.25 4.64 -9.29
N SER A 44 -10.03 4.21 -9.56
CA SER A 44 -9.72 3.33 -10.67
C SER A 44 -10.37 1.99 -10.36
N THR A 45 -11.37 1.64 -11.16
CA THR A 45 -11.99 0.33 -11.24
C THR A 45 -10.95 -0.78 -11.11
N ILE A 46 -10.99 -1.52 -10.00
CA ILE A 46 -10.21 -2.74 -9.81
C ILE A 46 -10.74 -3.76 -10.81
N SER A 47 -10.06 -3.91 -11.94
CA SER A 47 -10.26 -5.05 -12.83
C SER A 47 -9.66 -6.27 -12.13
N SER A 48 -10.53 -7.10 -11.56
CA SER A 48 -10.20 -8.43 -11.03
C SER A 48 -9.62 -9.30 -12.14
N SER A 49 -8.29 -9.36 -12.26
CA SER A 49 -7.63 -10.34 -13.10
C SER A 49 -7.70 -11.70 -12.40
N SER A 50 -8.46 -12.60 -13.01
CA SER A 50 -8.58 -14.01 -12.63
C SER A 50 -7.21 -14.68 -12.67
N TYR A 51 -6.71 -15.05 -11.50
CA TYR A 51 -5.54 -15.92 -11.34
C TYR A 51 -5.92 -17.34 -11.76
N SER A 52 -5.39 -17.80 -12.89
CA SER A 52 -5.50 -19.18 -13.34
C SER A 52 -4.36 -19.99 -12.73
N SER A 53 -4.63 -20.63 -11.60
CA SER A 53 -3.74 -21.62 -11.02
C SER A 53 -3.57 -22.77 -12.00
N SER A 54 -2.37 -22.92 -12.55
CA SER A 54 -2.01 -24.08 -13.37
C SER A 54 -1.37 -25.11 -12.45
N GLU A 55 -2.02 -26.26 -12.33
CA GLU A 55 -1.58 -27.40 -11.52
C GLU A 55 -0.34 -28.05 -12.12
N VAL A 56 0.71 -28.24 -11.31
CA VAL A 56 1.78 -29.21 -11.54
C VAL A 56 2.10 -29.91 -10.22
N PHE A 57 1.60 -31.13 -10.06
CA PHE A 57 2.08 -32.22 -9.18
C PHE A 57 3.39 -32.77 -9.80
N GLU A 58 4.45 -33.28 -9.16
CA GLU A 58 4.85 -33.88 -7.87
C GLU A 58 6.41 -33.72 -7.83
N ASN A 59 7.24 -33.87 -6.78
CA ASN A 59 7.23 -34.76 -5.63
C ASN A 59 8.29 -34.32 -4.58
N GLU A 60 8.23 -34.96 -3.41
CA GLU A 60 8.74 -34.64 -2.08
C GLU A 60 10.24 -34.34 -1.86
N GLY A 61 10.50 -33.37 -0.97
CA GLY A 61 11.79 -33.22 -0.27
C GLY A 61 12.07 -31.80 0.23
N GLN A 62 11.67 -31.50 1.48
CA GLN A 62 12.25 -30.46 2.35
C GLN A 62 12.03 -28.98 1.97
N ASP A 63 11.50 -28.22 2.95
CA ASP A 63 11.14 -26.80 2.92
C ASP A 63 9.87 -26.48 2.11
N GLY A 64 8.82 -26.03 2.81
CA GLY A 64 7.52 -25.78 2.22
C GLY A 64 7.65 -24.76 1.09
N GLY A 65 7.41 -25.20 -0.15
CA GLY A 65 7.54 -24.39 -1.34
C GLY A 65 6.72 -23.11 -1.24
N GLU A 66 7.36 -22.02 -0.80
CA GLU A 66 6.85 -20.67 -0.96
C GLU A 66 6.60 -20.50 -2.46
N ALA A 67 5.33 -20.38 -2.87
CA ALA A 67 5.00 -19.94 -4.21
C ALA A 67 5.88 -18.73 -4.52
N GLU A 68 6.67 -18.82 -5.59
CA GLU A 68 7.80 -17.93 -5.81
C GLU A 68 7.29 -16.54 -6.24
N CYS A 69 6.82 -15.76 -5.27
CA CYS A 69 6.34 -14.41 -5.52
C CYS A 69 7.50 -13.50 -5.90
N CYS A 70 7.25 -12.64 -6.88
CA CYS A 70 8.13 -11.51 -7.16
C CYS A 70 7.37 -10.35 -7.81
N ARG A 71 6.85 -9.45 -6.97
CA ARG A 71 6.09 -8.25 -7.37
C ARG A 71 6.75 -6.98 -6.83
N GLY A 72 6.56 -5.88 -7.54
CA GLY A 72 6.97 -4.55 -7.12
C GLY A 72 5.81 -3.56 -7.16
N ILE A 73 6.08 -2.33 -6.72
CA ILE A 73 5.19 -1.18 -6.80
C ILE A 73 5.61 -0.35 -8.01
N GLU A 74 4.69 -0.13 -8.93
CA GLU A 74 4.91 0.78 -10.06
C GLU A 74 4.96 2.23 -9.59
N HIS A 75 5.65 3.08 -10.34
CA HIS A 75 5.78 4.50 -10.04
C HIS A 75 6.41 4.78 -8.66
N LEU A 76 7.41 3.98 -8.31
CA LEU A 76 8.13 4.06 -7.05
C LEU A 76 9.63 3.93 -7.32
N GLU A 77 10.44 4.85 -6.78
CA GLU A 77 11.90 4.76 -6.83
C GLU A 77 12.47 4.60 -5.42
N LEU A 78 13.02 3.42 -5.13
CA LEU A 78 13.78 3.18 -3.91
C LEU A 78 15.26 3.54 -4.10
N TRP A 79 15.76 4.42 -3.23
CA TRP A 79 17.18 4.76 -3.17
C TRP A 79 17.97 3.69 -2.42
N GLY A 80 19.28 3.59 -2.66
CA GLY A 80 20.13 2.63 -1.97
C GLY A 80 21.45 2.42 -2.71
N ASP A 81 22.41 1.83 -1.99
CA ASP A 81 23.74 1.56 -2.53
C ASP A 81 23.65 0.48 -3.61
N ALA A 82 24.31 0.70 -4.75
CA ALA A 82 24.23 -0.22 -5.89
C ALA A 82 25.03 -1.49 -5.62
N VAL A 83 24.36 -2.64 -5.67
CA VAL A 83 24.94 -3.98 -5.63
C VAL A 83 25.21 -4.47 -7.05
N LYS A 84 24.29 -4.19 -7.98
CA LYS A 84 24.49 -4.33 -9.43
C LYS A 84 24.03 -3.07 -10.14
N TRP A 85 24.86 -2.58 -11.06
CA TRP A 85 24.58 -1.41 -11.88
C TRP A 85 23.65 -1.77 -13.04
N GLY A 86 22.52 -1.07 -13.16
CA GLY A 86 21.49 -1.41 -14.16
C GLY A 86 21.88 -1.13 -15.61
N SER A 87 22.90 -0.28 -15.84
CA SER A 87 23.44 -0.04 -17.18
C SER A 87 23.95 -1.30 -17.87
N GLU A 88 24.48 -2.25 -17.09
CA GLU A 88 25.03 -3.54 -17.56
C GLU A 88 24.14 -4.73 -17.16
N PHE A 89 23.14 -4.49 -16.32
CA PHE A 89 22.27 -5.52 -15.76
C PHE A 89 20.83 -5.26 -16.19
N LYS A 90 20.39 -5.96 -17.25
CA LYS A 90 19.08 -5.73 -17.88
C LYS A 90 18.20 -6.98 -17.87
N PHE A 91 16.90 -6.74 -17.71
CA PHE A 91 15.85 -7.75 -17.75
C PHE A 91 14.72 -7.31 -18.68
N ASN A 92 13.89 -8.27 -19.07
CA ASN A 92 12.67 -8.06 -19.85
C ASN A 92 11.42 -7.86 -18.98
N SER A 93 11.51 -8.10 -17.67
CA SER A 93 10.40 -7.91 -16.72
C SER A 93 10.88 -7.49 -15.33
N SER A 94 9.98 -6.86 -14.58
CA SER A 94 10.18 -6.51 -13.16
C SER A 94 10.32 -7.75 -12.29
N GLU A 95 9.57 -8.80 -12.60
CA GLU A 95 9.65 -10.11 -11.94
C GLU A 95 11.06 -10.71 -12.07
N GLY A 96 11.66 -10.68 -13.27
CA GLY A 96 13.03 -11.15 -13.47
C GLY A 96 14.06 -10.35 -12.65
N CYS A 97 13.88 -9.03 -12.56
CA CYS A 97 14.72 -8.18 -11.72
C CYS A 97 14.56 -8.49 -10.22
N CYS A 98 13.32 -8.66 -9.76
CA CYS A 98 13.02 -9.09 -8.38
C CYS A 98 13.67 -10.43 -8.05
N MET A 99 13.54 -11.39 -8.95
CA MET A 99 14.07 -12.75 -8.77
C MET A 99 15.60 -12.75 -8.67
N ALA A 100 16.26 -11.91 -9.49
CA ALA A 100 17.69 -11.70 -9.38
C ALA A 100 18.09 -11.18 -7.99
N CYS A 101 17.39 -10.18 -7.45
CA CYS A 101 17.62 -9.69 -6.09
C CYS A 101 17.39 -10.80 -5.05
N LYS A 102 16.25 -11.50 -5.14
CA LYS A 102 15.84 -12.58 -4.23
C LYS A 102 16.87 -13.72 -4.18
N SER A 103 17.46 -14.07 -5.32
CA SER A 103 18.52 -15.09 -5.40
C SER A 103 19.77 -14.75 -4.58
N MET A 104 20.05 -13.46 -4.39
CA MET A 104 21.18 -12.97 -3.58
C MET A 104 20.89 -12.99 -2.07
N CYS A 105 19.74 -13.54 -1.67
CA CYS A 105 19.27 -13.60 -0.29
C CYS A 105 18.89 -15.00 0.18
N ARG A 106 19.25 -16.03 -0.59
CA ARG A 106 19.00 -17.45 -0.29
C ARG A 106 20.10 -18.15 0.52
N GLY A 107 21.21 -17.48 0.80
CA GLY A 107 22.37 -18.11 1.43
C GLY A 107 22.22 -18.34 2.94
N GLU A 108 22.87 -19.41 3.45
CA GLU A 108 23.19 -19.56 4.88
C GLU A 108 24.31 -18.60 5.33
N ASP A 109 25.00 -17.98 4.38
CA ASP A 109 26.25 -17.22 4.54
C ASP A 109 26.07 -15.72 4.86
N GLY A 110 25.09 -15.37 5.70
CA GLY A 110 24.97 -14.03 6.27
C GLY A 110 23.87 -13.14 5.67
N PRO A 111 23.94 -11.81 5.90
CA PRO A 111 22.85 -10.89 5.56
C PRO A 111 22.63 -10.78 4.05
N CYS A 112 21.36 -10.71 3.66
CA CYS A 112 20.88 -10.50 2.29
C CYS A 112 21.64 -9.34 1.60
N LEU A 113 22.35 -9.64 0.51
CA LEU A 113 23.19 -8.67 -0.19
C LEU A 113 22.37 -7.67 -1.02
N CYS A 114 21.21 -8.08 -1.53
CA CYS A 114 20.25 -7.24 -2.24
C CYS A 114 18.91 -7.30 -1.53
N ASP A 115 18.51 -6.22 -0.85
CA ASP A 115 17.20 -6.15 -0.17
C ASP A 115 16.26 -5.12 -0.81
N SER A 116 16.67 -4.47 -1.89
CA SER A 116 15.78 -3.72 -2.76
C SER A 116 16.24 -3.74 -4.22
N TRP A 117 15.30 -3.46 -5.12
CA TRP A 117 15.56 -3.40 -6.55
C TRP A 117 14.70 -2.34 -7.21
N VAL A 118 15.19 -1.76 -8.32
CA VAL A 118 14.40 -0.89 -9.20
C VAL A 118 14.53 -1.34 -10.65
N PHE A 119 13.43 -1.34 -11.40
CA PHE A 119 13.34 -1.81 -12.78
C PHE A 119 12.63 -0.79 -13.67
N CYS A 120 13.12 -0.61 -14.90
CA CYS A 120 12.49 0.26 -15.88
C CYS A 120 11.79 -0.56 -16.98
N GLY A 121 10.47 -0.73 -16.86
CA GLY A 121 9.68 -1.60 -17.73
C GLY A 121 8.90 -0.91 -18.86
N ASN A 122 8.75 0.41 -18.82
CA ASN A 122 7.98 1.16 -19.81
C ASN A 122 8.93 1.74 -20.88
N LYS A 123 8.82 1.29 -22.12
CA LYS A 123 9.80 1.67 -23.17
C LYS A 123 9.80 3.16 -23.47
N GLU A 124 8.63 3.79 -23.46
CA GLU A 124 8.43 5.20 -23.77
C GLU A 124 8.97 6.09 -22.65
N ALA A 125 8.65 5.78 -21.39
CA ALA A 125 9.11 6.55 -20.24
C ALA A 125 10.60 6.33 -19.93
N CYS A 126 11.09 5.10 -20.10
CA CYS A 126 12.46 4.74 -19.75
C CYS A 126 13.52 5.17 -20.77
N GLY A 127 13.14 5.31 -22.05
CA GLY A 127 14.07 5.62 -23.14
C GLY A 127 15.31 4.71 -23.15
N PRO A 128 16.54 5.24 -23.01
CA PRO A 128 17.75 4.44 -23.00
C PRO A 128 17.87 3.49 -21.80
N ARG A 129 17.11 3.76 -20.72
CA ARG A 129 17.11 2.98 -19.48
C ARG A 129 16.14 1.80 -19.52
N PHE A 130 15.47 1.57 -20.65
CA PHE A 130 14.55 0.45 -20.79
C PHE A 130 15.26 -0.87 -20.51
N GLY A 131 14.62 -1.68 -19.66
CA GLY A 131 15.11 -2.97 -19.18
C GLY A 131 16.17 -2.89 -18.09
N GLU A 132 16.67 -1.71 -17.70
CA GLU A 132 17.64 -1.61 -16.60
C GLU A 132 17.05 -2.17 -15.30
N CYS A 133 17.83 -3.02 -14.64
CA CYS A 133 17.56 -3.58 -13.33
C CYS A 133 18.68 -3.19 -12.38
N TRP A 134 18.35 -2.39 -11.37
CA TRP A 134 19.30 -1.93 -10.37
C TRP A 134 19.06 -2.70 -9.10
N LEU A 135 20.01 -3.56 -8.75
CA LEU A 135 19.99 -4.27 -7.46
C LEU A 135 20.67 -3.40 -6.43
N LYS A 136 20.02 -3.23 -5.27
CA LYS A 136 20.41 -2.24 -4.27
C LYS A 136 20.39 -2.82 -2.86
N LYS A 137 21.08 -2.11 -1.98
CA LYS A 137 21.09 -2.36 -0.54
C LYS A 137 20.51 -1.15 0.21
N GLN A 138 19.51 -1.41 1.05
CA GLN A 138 18.96 -0.48 2.02
C GLN A 138 19.84 -0.40 3.25
N LYS A 139 19.84 0.78 3.89
CA LYS A 139 20.46 0.96 5.20
C LYS A 139 19.63 0.28 6.29
N ASP A 140 18.31 0.48 6.23
CA ASP A 140 17.32 -0.20 7.06
C ASP A 140 16.22 -0.73 6.14
N THR A 141 15.96 -2.03 6.22
CA THR A 141 14.99 -2.71 5.37
C THR A 141 13.54 -2.49 5.84
N LEU A 142 13.33 -2.10 7.10
CA LEU A 142 12.03 -1.74 7.67
C LEU A 142 11.71 -0.24 7.54
N ASP A 143 12.71 0.58 7.19
CA ASP A 143 12.59 2.00 6.88
C ASP A 143 13.26 2.29 5.52
N PRO A 144 12.64 1.82 4.41
CA PRO A 144 13.24 1.91 3.09
C PRO A 144 13.36 3.37 2.63
N ASN A 145 14.50 3.71 2.02
CA ASN A 145 14.77 5.07 1.58
C ASN A 145 14.04 5.37 0.27
N LEU A 146 12.93 6.10 0.38
CA LEU A 146 12.14 6.56 -0.76
C LEU A 146 12.83 7.74 -1.45
N ARG A 147 13.16 7.58 -2.75
CA ARG A 147 13.66 8.70 -3.56
C ARG A 147 12.51 9.54 -4.11
N ASP A 148 11.56 8.89 -4.75
CA ASP A 148 10.42 9.53 -5.43
C ASP A 148 9.25 8.55 -5.61
N SER A 149 8.03 9.07 -5.75
CA SER A 149 6.83 8.27 -6.02
C SER A 149 5.75 9.05 -6.81
N GLY A 150 4.88 8.29 -7.49
CA GLY A 150 3.75 8.82 -8.26
C GLY A 150 4.00 8.86 -9.77
N ASP A 151 2.97 9.21 -10.55
CA ASP A 151 2.85 8.95 -12.00
C ASP A 151 4.01 9.43 -12.89
N GLN A 152 4.86 10.34 -12.42
CA GLN A 152 6.04 10.82 -13.16
C GLN A 152 7.26 9.91 -13.00
N VAL A 153 7.22 8.99 -12.03
CA VAL A 153 8.29 8.03 -11.75
C VAL A 153 8.17 6.83 -12.68
N MET A 154 9.17 6.62 -13.52
CA MET A 154 9.20 5.53 -14.49
C MET A 154 9.61 4.17 -13.91
N TRP A 155 10.01 4.14 -12.64
CA TRP A 155 10.54 2.95 -11.96
C TRP A 155 9.44 2.11 -11.35
N THR A 156 9.60 0.78 -11.47
CA THR A 156 8.97 -0.19 -10.59
C THR A 156 9.99 -0.63 -9.56
N SER A 157 9.66 -0.59 -8.28
CA SER A 157 10.59 -0.96 -7.21
C SER A 157 10.00 -1.97 -6.24
N GLY A 158 10.85 -2.75 -5.58
CA GLY A 158 10.43 -3.71 -4.57
C GLY A 158 11.48 -3.94 -3.50
N LEU A 159 11.05 -4.56 -2.40
CA LEU A 159 11.89 -4.97 -1.28
C LEU A 159 12.00 -6.49 -1.24
N ILE A 160 13.12 -6.99 -0.72
CA ILE A 160 13.35 -8.40 -0.42
C ILE A 160 13.76 -8.50 1.05
N PHE A 161 13.02 -9.29 1.82
CA PHE A 161 13.36 -9.55 3.22
C PHE A 161 14.09 -10.90 3.31
N GLY A 162 15.37 -10.83 3.69
CA GLY A 162 16.17 -12.03 3.99
C GLY A 162 15.72 -12.75 5.26
N LYS A 163 16.34 -13.90 5.53
CA LYS A 163 16.07 -14.69 6.74
C LYS A 163 16.24 -13.84 8.01
N GLY A 164 15.21 -13.80 8.86
CA GLY A 164 15.22 -13.02 10.10
C GLY A 164 14.85 -11.54 9.95
N ASN A 165 14.75 -11.02 8.72
CA ASN A 165 14.28 -9.66 8.46
C ASN A 165 12.76 -9.65 8.22
N GLY A 166 12.16 -8.46 8.24
CA GLY A 166 10.73 -8.32 7.93
C GLY A 166 9.79 -8.85 9.00
N ILE A 167 10.27 -9.09 10.21
CA ILE A 167 9.46 -9.56 11.34
C ILE A 167 9.13 -8.36 12.21
N VAL A 168 7.84 -8.03 12.30
CA VAL A 168 7.34 -6.93 13.12
C VAL A 168 6.67 -7.48 14.38
N GLY A 169 6.91 -6.85 15.52
CA GLY A 169 6.38 -7.27 16.81
C GLY A 169 5.23 -6.38 17.26
N LEU A 170 4.04 -6.96 17.45
CA LEU A 170 2.92 -6.29 18.12
C LEU A 170 2.95 -6.64 19.61
N LYS A 171 3.35 -5.68 20.43
CA LYS A 171 3.37 -5.83 21.89
C LYS A 171 1.95 -5.65 22.44
N THR A 172 1.45 -6.68 23.13
CA THR A 172 0.14 -6.69 23.78
C THR A 172 0.28 -6.94 25.28
N GLY A 173 -0.83 -6.84 26.03
CA GLY A 173 -0.87 -7.23 27.44
C GLY A 173 -0.70 -8.75 27.67
N TYR A 174 -0.79 -9.57 26.63
CA TYR A 174 -0.69 -11.03 26.69
C TYR A 174 0.60 -11.59 26.09
N GLY A 175 1.54 -10.72 25.72
CA GLY A 175 2.79 -11.09 25.05
C GLY A 175 2.98 -10.37 23.71
N ILE A 176 3.99 -10.81 22.95
CA ILE A 176 4.36 -10.24 21.66
C ILE A 176 3.91 -11.17 20.54
N ILE A 177 3.14 -10.65 19.60
CA ILE A 177 2.78 -11.34 18.36
C ILE A 177 3.80 -10.93 17.30
N HIS A 178 4.55 -11.90 16.78
CA HIS A 178 5.48 -11.68 15.68
C HIS A 178 4.78 -11.93 14.34
N ILE A 179 4.88 -10.98 13.43
CA ILE A 179 4.29 -11.05 12.08
C ILE A 179 5.41 -10.98 11.07
N LYS A 180 5.59 -12.03 10.26
CA LYS A 180 6.52 -12.05 9.13
C LYS A 180 5.84 -11.39 7.92
N LEU A 181 6.51 -10.40 7.35
CA LEU A 181 6.07 -9.66 6.16
C LEU A 181 6.69 -10.26 4.89
N PHE A 182 5.95 -10.22 3.78
CA PHE A 182 6.35 -10.79 2.49
C PHE A 182 6.22 -9.72 1.39
N PRO A 183 7.18 -8.79 1.27
CA PRO A 183 7.10 -7.66 0.35
C PRO A 183 7.07 -8.07 -1.13
N ASP A 184 7.68 -9.19 -1.46
CA ASP A 184 7.70 -9.78 -2.80
C ASP A 184 6.36 -10.39 -3.22
N CYS A 185 5.53 -10.82 -2.26
CA CYS A 185 4.15 -11.30 -2.50
C CYS A 185 3.11 -10.17 -2.45
N ALA A 186 3.20 -9.28 -1.46
CA ALA A 186 2.20 -8.27 -1.16
C ALA A 186 2.82 -6.88 -0.94
N PRO A 187 3.45 -6.30 -1.97
CA PRO A 187 4.29 -5.12 -1.82
C PRO A 187 3.53 -3.90 -1.26
N HIS A 188 2.32 -3.61 -1.75
CA HIS A 188 1.52 -2.49 -1.27
C HIS A 188 1.09 -2.65 0.19
N SER A 189 0.66 -3.84 0.59
CA SER A 189 0.25 -4.10 1.98
C SER A 189 1.42 -3.97 2.93
N VAL A 190 2.60 -4.48 2.54
CA VAL A 190 3.81 -4.34 3.34
C VAL A 190 4.24 -2.89 3.43
N SER A 191 4.28 -2.14 2.31
CA SER A 191 4.60 -0.70 2.31
C SER A 191 3.71 0.07 3.29
N TYR A 192 2.40 -0.18 3.23
CA TYR A 192 1.44 0.47 4.13
C TYR A 192 1.68 0.11 5.61
N ILE A 193 2.03 -1.15 5.91
CA ILE A 193 2.38 -1.56 7.28
C ILE A 193 3.63 -0.81 7.75
N LEU A 194 4.67 -0.69 6.92
CA LEU A 194 5.90 0.03 7.28
C LEU A 194 5.61 1.52 7.55
N GLU A 195 4.78 2.16 6.73
CA GLU A 195 4.32 3.53 6.96
C GLU A 195 3.59 3.67 8.31
N LEU A 196 2.66 2.76 8.62
CA LEU A 196 1.94 2.78 9.90
C LEU A 196 2.88 2.59 11.10
N LEU A 197 3.92 1.76 10.97
CA LEU A 197 4.90 1.52 12.02
C LEU A 197 5.71 2.79 12.32
N ALA A 198 6.10 3.54 11.30
CA ALA A 198 6.80 4.81 11.44
C ALA A 198 5.96 5.89 12.16
N LEU A 199 4.64 5.84 12.00
CA LEU A 199 3.72 6.82 12.59
C LEU A 199 3.31 6.50 14.04
N HIS A 200 3.67 5.33 14.58
CA HIS A 200 3.30 4.88 15.94
C HIS A 200 1.79 4.95 16.29
N HIS A 201 0.90 4.90 15.29
CA HIS A 201 -0.54 5.12 15.47
C HIS A 201 -1.24 4.05 16.33
N CYS A 202 -0.65 2.86 16.47
CA CYS A 202 -1.27 1.74 17.19
C CYS A 202 -0.92 1.67 18.69
N ALA A 203 -0.33 2.71 19.27
CA ALA A 203 -0.06 2.76 20.70
C ALA A 203 -1.37 2.80 21.51
N GLY A 204 -1.75 1.66 22.11
CA GLY A 204 -2.98 1.52 22.89
C GLY A 204 -4.21 1.05 22.10
N CYS A 205 -4.05 0.69 20.83
CA CYS A 205 -5.13 0.06 20.05
C CYS A 205 -5.59 -1.27 20.68
N GLN A 206 -6.88 -1.57 20.50
CA GLN A 206 -7.50 -2.81 20.97
C GLN A 206 -7.95 -3.67 19.79
N PHE A 207 -7.86 -4.99 19.94
CA PHE A 207 -8.52 -5.91 19.05
C PHE A 207 -10.03 -5.88 19.32
N TYR A 208 -10.78 -5.21 18.45
CA TYR A 208 -12.23 -5.02 18.62
C TYR A 208 -13.08 -6.21 18.14
N ARG A 209 -12.48 -7.12 17.35
CA ARG A 209 -13.14 -8.32 16.84
C ARG A 209 -12.22 -9.51 17.02
N VAL A 210 -12.77 -10.55 17.63
CA VAL A 210 -12.13 -11.86 17.75
C VAL A 210 -13.14 -12.89 17.26
N GLU A 211 -12.71 -13.73 16.33
CA GLU A 211 -13.52 -14.85 15.84
C GLU A 211 -12.86 -16.15 16.28
N SER A 212 -13.69 -17.13 16.63
CA SER A 212 -13.19 -18.49 16.84
C SER A 212 -12.65 -19.05 15.52
N ARG A 213 -11.86 -20.12 15.61
CA ARG A 213 -11.37 -20.90 14.47
C ARG A 213 -12.46 -21.37 13.50
N GLY A 214 -13.73 -21.34 13.88
CA GLY A 214 -14.83 -21.76 13.01
C GLY A 214 -14.69 -23.24 12.64
N ARG A 215 -15.07 -23.60 11.42
CA ARG A 215 -14.99 -24.98 10.90
C ARG A 215 -13.88 -25.19 9.86
N SER A 216 -13.18 -24.12 9.49
CA SER A 216 -12.15 -24.14 8.44
C SER A 216 -10.76 -24.48 8.98
N TRP A 217 -10.60 -24.54 10.31
CA TRP A 217 -9.32 -24.73 10.99
C TRP A 217 -9.43 -25.82 12.05
N ASP A 218 -8.41 -26.68 12.17
CA ASP A 218 -8.38 -27.77 13.15
C ASP A 218 -8.00 -27.29 14.57
N SER A 219 -7.90 -28.23 15.52
CA SER A 219 -7.53 -27.93 16.91
C SER A 219 -6.07 -27.47 17.07
N GLN A 220 -5.22 -27.74 16.07
CA GLN A 220 -3.81 -27.32 16.01
C GLN A 220 -3.65 -25.98 15.27
N GLY A 221 -4.70 -25.49 14.60
CA GLY A 221 -4.68 -24.24 13.84
C GLY A 221 -4.24 -24.41 12.39
N ASN A 222 -4.26 -25.62 11.83
CA ASN A 222 -4.02 -25.86 10.41
C ASN A 222 -5.31 -25.65 9.62
N HIS A 223 -5.19 -25.16 8.38
CA HIS A 223 -6.31 -25.03 7.47
C HIS A 223 -6.75 -26.42 6.98
N ILE A 224 -8.06 -26.70 7.02
CA ILE A 224 -8.61 -27.98 6.57
C ILE A 224 -8.94 -27.85 5.08
N GLU A 225 -8.03 -28.29 4.21
CA GLU A 225 -8.29 -28.38 2.77
C GLU A 225 -9.50 -29.31 2.53
N ASN A 226 -10.48 -28.81 1.76
CA ASN A 226 -11.81 -29.39 1.47
C ASN A 226 -13.02 -28.87 2.27
N PHE A 227 -12.88 -27.81 3.08
CA PHE A 227 -14.08 -27.18 3.63
C PHE A 227 -14.85 -26.40 2.54
N LYS A 228 -15.85 -27.04 1.90
CA LYS A 228 -16.86 -26.34 1.11
C LYS A 228 -17.66 -25.45 2.05
N VAL A 229 -17.49 -24.14 1.94
CA VAL A 229 -18.36 -23.17 2.61
C VAL A 229 -19.78 -23.41 2.09
N HIS A 230 -20.60 -24.12 2.88
CA HIS A 230 -22.02 -24.19 2.64
C HIS A 230 -22.59 -22.83 3.02
N LEU A 231 -22.60 -21.90 2.05
CA LEU A 231 -23.37 -20.66 2.17
C LEU A 231 -24.82 -21.08 2.36
N LYS A 232 -25.28 -21.11 3.62
CA LYS A 232 -26.71 -21.17 3.87
C LYS A 232 -27.31 -19.95 3.19
N PRO A 233 -28.31 -20.11 2.32
CA PRO A 233 -28.98 -18.96 1.73
C PRO A 233 -29.46 -18.06 2.88
N MET A 234 -29.12 -16.78 2.81
CA MET A 234 -29.64 -15.74 3.71
C MET A 234 -31.15 -15.66 3.52
N GLY A 235 -31.85 -16.50 4.26
CA GLY A 235 -33.29 -16.58 4.32
C GLY A 235 -33.72 -16.76 5.77
N GLN A 236 -33.30 -15.86 6.65
CA GLN A 236 -33.98 -15.63 7.92
C GLN A 236 -33.58 -14.24 8.45
N TYR A 237 -34.61 -13.41 8.56
CA TYR A 237 -34.63 -12.06 9.08
C TYR A 237 -33.64 -11.82 10.23
N LEU A 238 -32.85 -10.75 10.09
CA LEU A 238 -32.19 -10.06 11.19
C LEU A 238 -33.26 -9.68 12.23
N ARG A 239 -33.35 -10.42 13.34
CA ARG A 239 -34.16 -10.01 14.49
C ARG A 239 -33.23 -9.36 15.51
N ILE A 240 -33.20 -8.03 15.50
CA ILE A 240 -32.54 -7.25 16.56
C ILE A 240 -33.45 -7.31 17.78
N SER A 241 -33.09 -8.10 18.78
CA SER A 241 -33.69 -7.99 20.12
C SER A 241 -32.76 -7.17 21.00
N GLN A 242 -33.24 -6.00 21.45
CA GLN A 242 -32.63 -5.30 22.57
C GLN A 242 -32.90 -6.10 23.85
N GLY A 243 -31.83 -6.55 24.52
CA GLY A 243 -31.93 -7.19 25.83
C GLY A 243 -32.36 -6.17 26.87
N LYS A 244 -33.66 -6.20 27.23
CA LYS A 244 -34.12 -5.69 28.53
C LYS A 244 -34.07 -6.83 29.53
N ASN A 245 -33.32 -6.60 30.60
CA ASN A 245 -33.45 -7.12 31.96
C ASN A 245 -33.70 -8.63 32.16
N ALA A 246 -32.77 -9.25 32.89
CA ALA A 246 -33.14 -10.32 33.81
C ALA A 246 -32.42 -10.07 35.17
N PRO A 247 -33.18 -9.78 36.24
CA PRO A 247 -32.81 -10.09 37.62
C PRO A 247 -33.62 -11.31 38.12
N PRO A 248 -33.36 -11.82 39.33
CA PRO A 248 -32.09 -11.94 40.05
C PRO A 248 -31.41 -13.30 39.83
#